data_AF-A0A6L3Y5E8-F1
#
_entry.id   AF-A0A6L3Y5E8-F1
#
_cell.length_a   1.000
_cell.length_b   1.000
_cell.length_c   1.000
_cell.angle_alpha   90.00
_cell.angle_beta   90.00
_cell.angle_gamma   90.00
#
_symmetry.space_group_name_H-M   'P 1'
#
loop_
_entity.id
_entity.type
_entity.pdbx_description
1 polymer ?
#
loop_
_entity_poly.entity_id
_entity_poly.type
_entity_poly.pdbx_seq_one_letter_code
_entity_poly.pdbx_strand_id
1 'polypeptide(L)'
;MPKAHEELMSTARTVSQRKRASLAEKLATIRSFRIKETLSAAQKNGLIGVGKEDRISARVSHELLAQAKSRTGIEGTSELLEFALASVALEDLFEETMTRLDGTVDKDIKLGFD
;
A
#
# COMPACT_ATOMS: atom_id res chain seq x y z
N MET A 1 24.12 44.25 0.09
CA MET A 1 23.76 43.32 1.18
C MET A 1 22.95 42.10 0.65
N PRO A 2 23.47 41.24 -0.24
CA PRO A 2 22.68 40.14 -0.84
C PRO A 2 22.84 38.77 -0.14
N LYS A 3 23.89 38.55 0.65
CA LYS A 3 24.25 37.22 1.19
C LYS A 3 23.22 36.66 2.19
N ALA A 4 22.59 37.51 3.00
CA ALA A 4 21.62 37.07 4.01
C ALA A 4 20.32 36.50 3.39
N HIS A 5 19.91 37.00 2.22
CA HIS A 5 18.73 36.49 1.52
C HIS A 5 18.99 35.13 0.86
N GLU A 6 20.22 34.90 0.39
CA GLU A 6 20.64 33.62 -0.21
C GLU A 6 20.75 32.50 0.82
N GLU A 7 21.27 32.79 2.02
CA GLU A 7 21.33 31.83 3.14
C GLU A 7 19.94 31.45 3.67
N LEU A 8 19.03 32.42 3.79
CA LEU A 8 17.64 32.16 4.22
C LEU A 8 16.90 31.25 3.22
N MET A 9 17.08 31.50 1.92
CA MET A 9 16.47 30.67 0.86
C MET A 9 17.08 29.27 0.78
N SER A 10 18.39 29.12 1.06
CA SER A 10 19.07 27.81 1.14
C SER A 10 18.61 26.97 2.34
N THR A 11 18.44 27.61 3.50
CA THR A 11 17.96 26.96 4.73
C THR A 11 16.52 26.48 4.59
N ALA A 12 15.64 27.31 4.02
CA ALA A 12 14.24 26.95 3.77
C ALA A 12 14.10 25.75 2.81
N ARG A 13 14.92 25.68 1.75
CA ARG A 13 14.97 24.52 0.83
C ARG A 13 15.39 23.24 1.56
N THR A 14 16.39 23.33 2.42
CA THR A 14 16.92 22.18 3.17
C THR A 14 15.88 21.60 4.13
N VAL A 15 15.15 22.45 4.87
CA VAL A 15 14.08 22.02 5.77
C VAL A 15 12.93 21.36 5.01
N SER A 16 12.52 21.93 3.87
CA SER A 16 11.48 21.35 3.02
C SER A 16 11.87 19.98 2.44
N GLN A 17 13.11 19.83 2.00
CA GLN A 17 13.63 18.56 1.49
C GLN A 17 13.64 17.47 2.56
N ARG A 18 14.13 17.77 3.78
CA ARG A 18 14.13 16.82 4.90
C ARG A 18 12.71 16.36 5.26
N LYS A 19 11.74 17.29 5.31
CA LYS A 19 10.35 16.95 5.60
C LYS A 19 9.77 15.99 4.56
N ARG A 20 10.03 16.23 3.26
CA ARG A 20 9.60 15.34 2.18
C ARG A 20 10.25 13.95 2.26
N ALA A 21 11.55 13.89 2.56
CA ALA A 21 12.25 12.62 2.73
C ALA A 21 11.65 11.80 3.87
N SER A 22 11.40 12.42 5.04
CA SER A 22 10.80 11.72 6.19
C SER A 22 9.37 11.22 5.90
N LEU A 23 8.60 11.93 5.07
CA LEU A 23 7.28 11.50 4.65
C LEU A 23 7.34 10.33 3.67
N ALA A 24 8.28 10.39 2.71
CA ALA A 24 8.50 9.28 1.78
C ALA A 24 8.92 8.00 2.52
N GLU A 25 9.79 8.12 3.52
CA GLU A 25 10.21 7.00 4.38
C GLU A 25 9.02 6.40 5.14
N LYS A 26 8.22 7.24 5.81
CA LYS A 26 7.00 6.77 6.50
C LYS A 26 6.03 6.06 5.56
N LEU A 27 5.83 6.60 4.36
CA LEU A 27 4.97 5.97 3.35
C LEU A 27 5.53 4.63 2.87
N ALA A 28 6.86 4.52 2.71
CA ALA A 28 7.50 3.25 2.39
C ALA A 28 7.28 2.22 3.50
N THR A 29 7.46 2.60 4.77
CA THR A 29 7.19 1.74 5.93
C THR A 29 5.75 1.23 5.96
N ILE A 30 4.78 2.12 5.76
CA ILE A 30 3.35 1.75 5.74
C ILE A 30 3.05 0.79 4.59
N ARG A 31 3.64 1.00 3.41
CA ARG A 31 3.45 0.12 2.25
C ARG A 31 4.03 -1.27 2.51
N SER A 32 5.26 -1.36 2.99
CA SER A 32 5.89 -2.64 3.34
C SER A 32 5.08 -3.39 4.40
N PHE A 33 4.57 -2.67 5.40
CA PHE A 33 3.67 -3.25 6.40
C PHE A 33 2.39 -3.81 5.75
N ARG A 34 1.72 -3.03 4.89
CA ARG A 34 0.50 -3.47 4.20
C ARG A 34 0.73 -4.74 3.38
N ILE A 35 1.81 -4.80 2.61
CA ILE A 35 2.14 -5.98 1.79
C ILE A 35 2.30 -7.22 2.68
N LYS A 36 3.05 -7.08 3.77
CA LYS A 36 3.26 -8.15 4.73
C LYS A 36 1.94 -8.60 5.38
N GLU A 37 1.09 -7.68 5.77
CA GLU A 37 -0.21 -8.01 6.38
C GLU A 37 -1.14 -8.70 5.39
N THR A 38 -1.21 -8.24 4.13
CA THR A 38 -2.00 -8.89 3.08
C THR A 38 -1.54 -10.33 2.86
N LEU A 39 -0.23 -10.57 2.70
CA LEU A 39 0.30 -11.92 2.52
C LEU A 39 0.08 -12.78 3.77
N SER A 40 0.24 -12.22 4.97
CA SER A 40 -0.03 -12.93 6.23
C SER A 40 -1.50 -13.31 6.36
N ALA A 41 -2.42 -12.40 6.01
CA ALA A 41 -3.85 -12.67 6.02
C ALA A 41 -4.21 -13.75 5.00
N ALA A 42 -3.64 -13.72 3.80
CA ALA A 42 -3.89 -14.74 2.78
C ALA A 42 -3.41 -16.11 3.23
N GLN A 43 -2.23 -16.17 3.87
CA GLN A 43 -1.72 -17.40 4.47
C GLN A 43 -2.63 -17.93 5.59
N LYS A 44 -3.11 -17.04 6.49
CA LYS A 44 -4.04 -17.43 7.58
C LYS A 44 -5.38 -17.95 7.06
N ASN A 45 -5.84 -17.45 5.92
CA ASN A 45 -7.06 -17.91 5.23
C ASN A 45 -6.82 -19.13 4.33
N GLY A 46 -5.61 -19.71 4.31
CA GLY A 46 -5.28 -20.89 3.51
C GLY A 46 -5.15 -20.64 2.01
N LEU A 47 -5.08 -19.38 1.58
CA LEU A 47 -4.95 -19.00 0.16
C LEU A 47 -3.51 -19.13 -0.34
N ILE A 48 -2.52 -19.06 0.55
CA ILE A 48 -1.11 -19.28 0.27
C ILE A 48 -0.66 -20.53 1.01
N GLY A 49 -0.42 -21.61 0.24
CA GLY A 49 0.01 -22.90 0.74
C GLY A 49 1.53 -23.10 0.72
N VAL A 50 1.96 -24.31 1.10
CA VAL A 50 3.39 -24.70 1.11
C VAL A 50 3.95 -24.89 -0.31
N GLY A 51 3.10 -25.24 -1.27
CA GLY A 51 3.47 -25.46 -2.67
C GLY A 51 2.89 -24.39 -3.62
N LYS A 52 3.60 -24.14 -4.72
CA LYS A 52 3.17 -23.26 -5.83
C LYS A 52 2.83 -24.11 -7.06
N GLU A 53 1.76 -24.90 -6.95
CA GLU A 53 1.47 -25.96 -7.93
C GLU A 53 0.79 -25.44 -9.21
N ASP A 54 0.05 -24.33 -9.12
CA ASP A 54 -0.62 -23.72 -10.26
C ASP A 54 0.30 -22.78 -11.04
N ARG A 55 0.36 -22.98 -12.37
CA ARG A 55 1.14 -22.13 -13.28
C ARG A 55 0.25 -21.14 -14.01
N ILE A 56 0.52 -19.84 -13.82
CA ILE A 56 -0.12 -18.76 -14.58
C ILE A 56 0.86 -18.27 -15.66
N SER A 57 0.39 -18.15 -16.90
CA SER A 57 1.15 -17.55 -18.03
C SER A 57 0.32 -16.45 -18.66
N ALA A 58 0.78 -15.20 -18.58
CA ALA A 58 0.08 -14.04 -19.10
C ALA A 58 1.07 -13.02 -19.69
N ARG A 59 0.63 -12.26 -20.71
CA ARG A 59 1.38 -11.11 -21.22
C ARG A 59 1.01 -9.87 -20.42
N VAL A 60 2.02 -9.14 -19.99
CA VAL A 60 1.87 -7.89 -19.23
C VAL A 60 2.81 -6.84 -19.80
N SER A 61 2.37 -5.58 -19.79
CA SER A 61 3.21 -4.45 -20.20
C SER A 61 4.42 -4.32 -19.29
N HIS A 62 5.60 -4.13 -19.87
CA HIS A 62 6.86 -4.00 -19.12
C HIS A 62 6.80 -2.85 -18.10
N GLU A 63 6.28 -1.69 -18.53
CA GLU A 63 6.17 -0.50 -17.67
C GLU A 63 5.26 -0.73 -16.47
N LEU A 64 4.16 -1.46 -16.67
CA LEU A 64 3.24 -1.83 -15.58
C LEU A 64 3.96 -2.73 -14.56
N LEU A 65 4.69 -3.75 -15.05
CA LEU A 65 5.44 -4.64 -14.18
C LEU A 65 6.53 -3.90 -13.41
N ALA A 66 7.30 -3.03 -14.08
CA ALA A 66 8.34 -2.24 -13.45
C ALA A 66 7.78 -1.30 -12.37
N GLN A 67 6.68 -0.60 -12.67
CA GLN A 67 6.03 0.28 -11.72
C GLN A 67 5.44 -0.47 -10.54
N ALA A 68 4.85 -1.65 -10.77
CA ALA A 68 4.33 -2.50 -9.70
C ALA A 68 5.45 -2.94 -8.76
N LYS A 69 6.56 -3.47 -9.28
CA LYS A 69 7.74 -3.83 -8.49
C LYS A 69 8.32 -2.65 -7.72
N SER A 70 8.43 -1.48 -8.35
CA SER A 70 8.90 -0.26 -7.68
C SER A 70 7.98 0.17 -6.53
N ARG A 71 6.66 0.05 -6.70
CA ARG A 71 5.68 0.44 -5.68
C ARG A 71 5.61 -0.53 -4.51
N THR A 72 5.75 -1.83 -4.77
CA THR A 72 5.64 -2.87 -3.75
C THR A 72 6.99 -3.21 -3.10
N GLY A 73 8.09 -2.95 -3.80
CA GLY A 73 9.41 -3.46 -3.41
C GLY A 73 9.58 -4.96 -3.65
N ILE A 74 8.60 -5.63 -4.25
CA ILE A 74 8.68 -7.05 -4.59
C ILE A 74 9.47 -7.21 -5.89
N GLU A 75 10.55 -7.98 -5.85
CA GLU A 75 11.39 -8.22 -7.03
C GLU A 75 10.89 -9.42 -7.87
N GLY A 76 10.36 -10.44 -7.19
CA GLY A 76 9.91 -11.68 -7.81
C GLY A 76 8.54 -11.53 -8.49
N THR A 77 8.44 -11.93 -9.76
CA THR A 77 7.16 -11.86 -10.49
C THR A 77 6.09 -12.76 -9.87
N SER A 78 6.46 -13.96 -9.41
CA SER A 78 5.53 -14.88 -8.75
C SER A 78 5.04 -14.34 -7.40
N GLU A 79 5.92 -13.74 -6.60
CA GLU A 79 5.56 -13.11 -5.33
C GLU A 79 4.67 -11.87 -5.54
N LEU A 80 4.98 -11.08 -6.57
CA LEU A 80 4.16 -9.93 -6.93
C LEU A 80 2.75 -10.37 -7.36
N LEU A 81 2.66 -11.48 -8.09
CA LEU A 81 1.39 -12.07 -8.50
C LEU A 81 0.61 -12.62 -7.29
N GLU A 82 1.26 -13.32 -6.36
CA GLU A 82 0.63 -13.78 -5.12
C GLU A 82 0.08 -12.62 -4.29
N PHE A 83 0.86 -11.54 -4.13
CA PHE A 83 0.37 -10.34 -3.44
C PHE A 83 -0.83 -9.71 -4.15
N ALA A 84 -0.80 -9.60 -5.48
CA ALA A 84 -1.90 -9.03 -6.25
C ALA A 84 -3.18 -9.88 -6.11
N LEU A 85 -3.07 -11.20 -6.26
CA LEU A 85 -4.19 -12.13 -6.11
C LEU A 85 -4.71 -12.16 -4.66
N ALA A 86 -3.82 -12.16 -3.67
CA ALA A 86 -4.18 -12.06 -2.26
C ALA A 86 -4.96 -10.78 -1.97
N SER A 87 -4.54 -9.64 -2.54
CA SER A 87 -5.24 -8.37 -2.36
C SER A 87 -6.68 -8.46 -2.87
N VAL A 88 -6.89 -9.05 -4.05
CA VAL A 88 -8.22 -9.24 -4.64
C VAL A 88 -9.05 -10.27 -3.88
N ALA A 89 -8.45 -11.38 -3.46
CA ALA A 89 -9.15 -12.47 -2.77
C ALA A 89 -9.54 -12.12 -1.33
N LEU A 90 -8.79 -11.22 -0.68
CA LEU A 90 -9.03 -10.75 0.68
C LEU A 90 -9.83 -9.46 0.74
N GLU A 91 -10.14 -8.81 -0.39
CA GLU A 91 -11.06 -7.68 -0.40
C GLU A 91 -12.34 -8.12 0.30
N ASP A 92 -12.53 -7.65 1.55
CA ASP A 92 -13.85 -7.63 2.13
C ASP A 92 -14.66 -6.71 1.24
N LEU A 93 -15.92 -7.02 1.04
CA LEU A 93 -16.86 -6.31 0.17
C LEU A 93 -17.12 -4.86 0.63
N PHE A 94 -16.12 -4.15 1.16
CA PHE A 94 -16.12 -2.81 1.69
C PHE A 94 -16.72 -1.84 0.71
N GLU A 95 -16.33 -1.88 -0.58
CA GLU A 95 -16.92 -0.97 -1.56
C GLU A 95 -18.43 -1.23 -1.72
N GLU A 96 -18.85 -2.49 -1.87
CA GLU A 96 -20.28 -2.84 -1.95
C GLU A 96 -21.04 -2.53 -0.66
N THR A 97 -20.43 -2.80 0.50
CA THR A 97 -21.02 -2.64 1.82
C THR A 97 -21.15 -1.17 2.17
N MET A 98 -20.11 -0.37 1.92
CA MET A 98 -20.11 1.08 2.10
C MET A 98 -21.10 1.76 1.16
N THR A 99 -21.16 1.33 -0.10
CA THR A 99 -22.15 1.82 -1.08
C THR A 99 -23.57 1.46 -0.63
N ARG A 100 -23.80 0.23 -0.16
CA ARG A 100 -25.09 -0.22 0.35
C ARG A 100 -25.51 0.53 1.60
N LEU A 101 -24.56 0.80 2.50
CA LEU A 101 -24.81 1.57 3.72
C LEU A 101 -25.06 3.04 3.39
N ASP A 102 -24.58 3.58 2.27
CA ASP A 102 -24.75 5.00 1.87
C ASP A 102 -24.40 5.98 3.01
N GLY A 103 -23.33 5.67 3.75
CA GLY A 103 -22.93 6.46 4.92
C GLY A 103 -23.89 6.39 6.12
N THR A 104 -24.90 5.52 6.08
CA THR A 104 -25.77 5.24 7.21
C THR A 104 -25.16 4.17 8.12
N VAL A 105 -25.39 4.32 9.42
CA VAL A 105 -25.06 3.33 10.44
C VAL A 105 -26.35 3.01 11.19
N ASP A 106 -26.44 1.80 11.73
CA ASP A 106 -27.57 1.42 12.58
C ASP A 106 -27.67 2.41 13.76
N LYS A 107 -28.87 2.95 13.99
CA LYS A 107 -29.10 3.95 15.04
C LYS A 107 -28.88 3.39 16.44
N ASP A 108 -29.00 2.07 16.59
CA ASP A 108 -28.83 1.38 17.87
C ASP A 108 -27.39 0.90 18.09
N ILE A 109 -26.48 1.19 17.14
CA ILE A 109 -25.07 0.82 17.28
C ILE A 109 -24.41 1.63 18.40
N LYS A 110 -23.88 0.95 19.42
CA LYS A 110 -23.14 1.60 20.50
C LYS A 110 -21.72 1.88 20.04
N LEU A 111 -21.44 3.14 19.69
CA LEU A 111 -20.12 3.57 19.21
C LEU A 111 -19.09 3.86 20.33
N GLY A 112 -19.44 3.59 21.59
CA GLY A 112 -18.52 3.72 22.73
C GLY A 112 -18.13 5.17 23.07
N PHE A 113 -18.91 6.15 22.60
CA PHE A 113 -18.82 7.54 23.05
C PHE A 113 -19.79 7.71 24.21
N ASP A 114 -19.31 7.40 25.42
CA ASP A 114 -19.94 7.78 26.68
C ASP A 114 -19.56 9.23 27.06
#